data_AF-A0A1H7IU76-F1
#
_entry.id   AF-A0A1H7IU76-F1
#
_cell.length_a   1.000
_cell.length_b   1.000
_cell.length_c   1.000
_cell.angle_alpha   90.00
_cell.angle_beta   90.00
_cell.angle_gamma   90.00
#
_symmetry.space_group_name_H-M   'P 1'
#
loop_
_entity.id
_entity.type
_entity.pdbx_description
1 polymer ?
#
loop_
_entity_poly.entity_id
_entity_poly.type
_entity_poly.pdbx_seq_one_letter_code
_entity_poly.pdbx_strand_id
1 'polypeptide(L)'
;MLSQTQIIRSLGEALGWLEKELDWGAPLAGLRHLTGRIGEFYAAMLTRGRQMAGAVNQRGYDVVGFDGERIAVKTVTSSGRATFNPRTLTLVDRIIVLRISTDADNGVAIETLLDVLRADFDHHLRSLANGEVEFPIRPPRTPARDMDDQAIIAEAAYDRWMVRQYESGTVRVLEDGVELATAMPVLRMLAATLGVDLRNANGGFRNTRQLGDAVLVAMKSMR
;
A
#
# COMPACT_ATOMS: atom_id res chain seq x y z
N MET A 1 11.64 8.21 23.46
CA MET A 1 12.57 7.37 22.67
C MET A 1 11.96 5.97 22.56
N LEU A 2 11.81 5.40 21.35
CA LEU A 2 11.26 4.05 21.17
C LEU A 2 12.39 3.03 20.93
N SER A 3 12.30 1.88 21.60
CA SER A 3 13.13 0.69 21.35
C SER A 3 12.74 0.00 20.04
N GLN A 4 13.60 -0.88 19.52
CA GLN A 4 13.31 -1.66 18.31
C GLN A 4 12.04 -2.50 18.44
N THR A 5 11.81 -3.11 19.60
CA THR A 5 10.57 -3.84 19.90
C THR A 5 9.35 -2.92 19.86
N GLN A 6 9.47 -1.67 20.34
CA GLN A 6 8.39 -0.69 20.24
C GLN A 6 8.15 -0.24 18.80
N ILE A 7 9.20 -0.05 18.00
CA ILE A 7 9.08 0.27 16.57
C ILE A 7 8.34 -0.84 15.82
N ILE A 8 8.72 -2.10 16.04
CA ILE A 8 8.05 -3.26 15.41
C ILE A 8 6.56 -3.31 15.80
N ARG A 9 6.25 -3.14 17.09
CA ARG A 9 4.86 -3.11 17.58
C ARG A 9 4.07 -1.95 16.96
N SER A 10 4.64 -0.74 16.97
CA SER A 10 3.99 0.44 16.40
C SER A 10 3.80 0.34 14.89
N LEU A 11 4.73 -0.28 14.15
CA LEU A 11 4.54 -0.59 12.74
C LEU A 11 3.38 -1.56 12.54
N GLY A 12 3.33 -2.66 13.31
CA GLY A 12 2.24 -3.64 13.23
C GLY A 12 0.87 -3.03 13.55
N GLU A 13 0.78 -2.18 14.58
CA GLU A 13 -0.44 -1.44 14.92
C GLU A 13 -0.86 -0.48 13.79
N ALA A 14 0.09 0.27 13.22
CA ALA A 14 -0.19 1.20 12.13
C ALA A 14 -0.64 0.48 10.85
N LEU A 15 -0.04 -0.66 10.52
CA LEU A 15 -0.47 -1.52 9.41
C LEU A 15 -1.88 -2.06 9.64
N GLY A 16 -2.19 -2.57 10.83
CA GLY A 16 -3.53 -3.04 11.15
C GLY A 16 -4.60 -1.93 11.11
N TRP A 17 -4.26 -0.69 11.46
CA TRP A 17 -5.14 0.46 11.25
C TRP A 17 -5.33 0.80 9.78
N LEU A 18 -4.26 0.75 8.99
CA LEU A 18 -4.33 1.00 7.55
C LEU A 18 -5.24 -0.01 6.87
N GLU A 19 -5.13 -1.29 7.22
CA GLU A 19 -5.99 -2.35 6.71
C GLU A 19 -7.47 -2.10 7.05
N LYS A 20 -7.78 -1.69 8.28
CA LYS A 20 -9.16 -1.35 8.69
C LYS A 20 -9.74 -0.17 7.90
N GLU A 21 -8.97 0.90 7.73
CA GLU A 21 -9.40 2.08 6.96
C GLU A 21 -9.68 1.72 5.49
N LEU A 22 -8.81 0.90 4.89
CA LEU A 22 -9.01 0.38 3.54
C LEU A 22 -10.25 -0.52 3.45
N ASP A 23 -10.48 -1.36 4.46
CA ASP A 23 -11.67 -2.21 4.58
C ASP A 23 -12.98 -1.42 4.71
N TRP A 24 -12.91 -0.20 5.25
CA TRP A 24 -14.01 0.76 5.30
C TRP A 24 -14.14 1.58 4.01
N GLY A 25 -13.29 1.33 3.01
CA GLY A 25 -13.33 1.97 1.70
C GLY A 25 -12.59 3.31 1.63
N ALA A 26 -11.80 3.67 2.65
CA ALA A 26 -11.00 4.89 2.60
C ALA A 26 -9.92 4.80 1.50
N PRO A 27 -9.79 5.80 0.62
CA PRO A 27 -8.77 5.78 -0.41
C PRO A 27 -7.38 5.97 0.21
N LEU A 28 -6.41 5.14 -0.21
CA LEU A 28 -5.03 5.19 0.30
C LEU A 28 -4.38 6.58 0.17
N ALA A 29 -4.74 7.34 -0.88
CA ALA A 29 -4.27 8.71 -1.12
C ALA A 29 -4.75 9.72 -0.06
N GLY A 30 -5.84 9.43 0.66
CA GLY A 30 -6.37 10.21 1.77
C GLY A 30 -5.69 9.91 3.11
N LEU A 31 -5.05 8.74 3.24
CA LEU A 31 -4.40 8.28 4.47
C LEU A 31 -2.93 8.73 4.56
N ARG A 32 -2.62 9.96 4.13
CA ARG A 32 -1.23 10.47 4.01
C ARG A 32 -0.47 10.48 5.33
N HIS A 33 -1.15 10.84 6.42
CA HIS A 33 -0.53 10.87 7.74
C HIS A 33 -0.18 9.47 8.24
N LEU A 34 -1.08 8.51 8.02
CA LEU A 34 -0.87 7.12 8.43
C LEU A 34 0.23 6.45 7.59
N THR A 35 0.17 6.62 6.27
CA THR A 35 1.19 6.09 5.35
C THR A 35 2.56 6.75 5.55
N GLY A 36 2.60 8.04 5.89
CA GLY A 36 3.82 8.73 6.34
C GLY A 36 4.44 8.04 7.57
N ARG A 37 3.66 7.88 8.64
CA ARG A 37 4.11 7.22 9.88
C ARG A 37 4.56 5.77 9.67
N ILE A 38 3.86 5.01 8.83
CA ILE A 38 4.26 3.64 8.47
C ILE A 38 5.62 3.65 7.78
N GLY A 39 5.84 4.59 6.86
CA GLY A 39 7.12 4.76 6.18
C GLY A 39 8.25 5.08 7.16
N GLU A 40 8.01 5.98 8.12
CA GLU A 40 8.98 6.32 9.16
C GLU A 40 9.36 5.10 10.01
N PHE A 41 8.37 4.34 10.49
CA PHE A 41 8.63 3.12 11.25
C PHE A 41 9.39 2.07 10.43
N TYR A 42 9.03 1.89 9.17
CA TYR A 42 9.68 0.94 8.28
C TYR A 42 11.13 1.35 7.99
N ALA A 43 11.38 2.61 7.69
CA ALA A 43 12.72 3.15 7.49
C ALA A 43 13.59 2.97 8.75
N ALA A 44 13.03 3.22 9.94
CA ALA A 44 13.72 2.99 11.21
C ALA A 44 14.04 1.50 11.46
N MET A 45 13.26 0.56 10.91
CA MET A 45 13.58 -0.86 10.93
C MET A 45 14.68 -1.24 9.92
N LEU A 46 14.62 -0.69 8.71
CA LEU A 46 15.59 -0.96 7.63
C LEU A 46 17.01 -0.57 8.01
N THR A 47 17.19 0.55 8.70
CA THR A 47 18.52 1.12 9.00
C THR A 47 19.22 0.46 10.20
N ARG A 48 18.73 -0.70 10.64
CA ARG A 48 19.38 -1.63 11.61
C ARG A 48 19.99 -0.98 12.86
N GLY A 49 19.33 0.03 13.46
CA GLY A 49 19.48 0.30 14.90
C GLY A 49 19.56 1.76 15.32
N ARG A 50 18.49 2.20 16.02
CA ARG A 50 18.35 3.37 16.92
C ARG A 50 18.41 4.73 16.22
N GLN A 51 17.32 5.47 15.99
CA GLN A 51 16.27 5.99 16.89
C GLN A 51 15.26 6.80 16.03
N MET A 52 13.97 6.84 16.40
CA MET A 52 13.16 8.00 15.99
C MET A 52 13.65 9.23 16.75
N ALA A 53 13.74 10.38 16.09
CA ALA A 53 14.33 11.59 16.65
C ALA A 53 13.77 11.91 18.06
N GLY A 54 14.64 12.19 19.03
CA GLY A 54 14.30 12.32 20.45
C GLY A 54 13.35 13.49 20.81
N ALA A 55 12.99 14.33 19.84
CA ALA A 55 12.06 15.44 20.00
C ALA A 55 11.02 15.44 18.87
N VAL A 56 9.75 15.61 19.25
CA VAL A 56 8.67 15.95 18.31
C VAL A 56 9.04 17.30 17.65
N ASN A 57 8.99 17.39 16.31
CA ASN A 57 9.38 18.56 15.50
C ASN A 57 10.89 18.82 15.30
N GLN A 58 11.67 17.80 14.95
CA GLN A 58 13.00 18.05 14.37
C GLN A 58 12.86 18.47 12.89
N ARG A 59 13.51 19.56 12.49
CA ARG A 59 13.29 20.19 11.20
C ARG A 59 14.05 19.44 10.10
N GLY A 60 13.35 18.64 9.31
CA GLY A 60 13.83 18.16 8.01
C GLY A 60 14.32 16.71 7.93
N TYR A 61 14.29 15.94 9.03
CA TYR A 61 14.57 14.51 9.05
C TYR A 61 13.64 13.79 10.02
N ASP A 62 13.29 12.54 9.68
CA ASP A 62 12.24 11.79 10.35
C ASP A 62 12.82 10.63 11.18
N VAL A 63 13.99 10.13 10.79
CA VAL A 63 14.69 9.01 11.45
C VAL A 63 16.14 9.40 11.69
N VAL A 64 16.70 8.94 12.82
CA VAL A 64 18.14 9.04 13.11
C VAL A 64 18.73 7.64 13.07
N GLY A 65 19.78 7.42 12.28
CA GLY A 65 20.50 6.15 12.17
C GLY A 65 21.52 5.93 13.29
N PHE A 66 22.20 4.78 13.24
CA PHE A 66 23.09 4.26 14.29
C PHE A 66 24.21 5.24 14.71
N ASP A 67 24.76 6.00 13.75
CA ASP A 67 25.86 6.97 13.98
C ASP A 67 25.39 8.43 14.09
N GLY A 68 24.09 8.66 14.34
CA GLY A 68 23.51 10.01 14.30
C GLY A 68 23.15 10.50 12.88
N GLU A 69 23.20 9.59 11.91
CA GLU A 69 22.80 9.82 10.51
C GLU A 69 21.36 10.35 10.44
N ARG A 70 21.14 11.52 9.83
CA ARG A 70 19.80 12.11 9.68
C ARG A 70 19.17 11.60 8.40
N ILE A 71 18.03 10.94 8.51
CA ILE A 71 17.37 10.25 7.40
C ILE A 71 16.05 10.95 7.10
N ALA A 72 15.89 11.43 5.87
CA ALA A 72 14.60 11.89 5.35
C ALA A 72 13.82 10.71 4.78
N VAL A 73 12.55 10.57 5.16
CA VAL A 73 11.67 9.52 4.68
C VAL A 73 10.54 10.14 3.88
N LYS A 74 10.38 9.72 2.62
CA LYS A 74 9.24 10.12 1.81
C LYS A 74 8.42 8.92 1.40
N THR A 75 7.20 8.84 1.91
CA THR A 75 6.23 7.85 1.47
C THR A 75 5.40 8.39 0.31
N VAL A 76 5.28 7.60 -0.75
CA VAL A 76 4.32 7.82 -1.84
C VAL A 76 3.32 6.66 -1.90
N THR A 77 2.13 6.93 -2.40
CA THR A 77 1.10 5.91 -2.62
C THR A 77 0.88 5.73 -4.12
N SER A 78 0.09 6.62 -4.72
CA SER A 78 -0.21 6.64 -6.16
C SER A 78 0.57 7.68 -6.96
N SER A 79 1.31 8.57 -6.28
CA SER A 79 2.07 9.63 -6.96
C SER A 79 3.22 9.07 -7.80
N GLY A 80 3.34 9.53 -9.04
CA GLY A 80 4.50 9.27 -9.92
C GLY A 80 5.72 10.14 -9.62
N ARG A 81 5.71 10.90 -8.52
CA ARG A 81 6.80 11.77 -8.10
C ARG A 81 6.86 11.88 -6.57
N ALA A 82 8.06 12.03 -6.03
CA ALA A 82 8.30 12.44 -4.65
C ALA A 82 8.92 13.83 -4.67
N THR A 83 8.21 14.81 -4.10
CA THR A 83 8.69 16.21 -4.02
C THR A 83 9.41 16.46 -2.70
N PHE A 84 10.53 17.17 -2.78
CA PHE A 84 11.36 17.54 -1.66
C PHE A 84 11.59 19.05 -1.62
N ASN A 85 11.67 19.59 -0.42
CA ASN A 85 12.05 20.98 -0.20
C ASN A 85 13.59 21.05 -0.15
N PRO A 86 14.24 21.80 -1.06
CA PRO A 86 15.71 21.90 -1.09
C PRO A 86 16.31 22.40 0.22
N ARG A 87 15.58 23.25 0.96
CA ARG A 87 16.06 23.81 2.24
C ARG A 87 16.16 22.77 3.35
N THR A 88 15.35 21.72 3.31
CA THR A 88 15.40 20.64 4.31
C THR A 88 16.29 19.50 3.86
N LEU A 89 16.48 19.32 2.54
CA LEU A 89 17.40 18.31 1.99
C LEU A 89 18.87 18.53 2.38
N THR A 90 19.28 19.76 2.70
CA THR A 90 20.65 20.03 3.17
C THR A 90 20.88 19.59 4.63
N LEU A 91 19.81 19.21 5.34
CA LEU A 91 19.86 18.84 6.75
C LEU A 91 19.90 17.33 6.96
N VAL A 92 19.98 16.54 5.89
CA VAL A 92 19.92 15.08 5.94
C VAL A 92 21.14 14.45 5.29
N ASP A 93 21.53 13.30 5.81
CA ASP A 93 22.69 12.54 5.39
C ASP A 93 22.29 11.39 4.45
N ARG A 94 21.05 10.90 4.57
CA ARG A 94 20.48 9.81 3.77
C ARG A 94 19.01 10.06 3.43
N ILE A 95 18.57 9.55 2.28
CA ILE A 95 17.21 9.74 1.78
C ILE A 95 16.63 8.39 1.41
N ILE A 96 15.46 8.10 1.99
CA ILE A 96 14.70 6.88 1.72
C ILE A 96 13.36 7.27 1.11
N VAL A 97 13.05 6.71 -0.06
CA VAL A 97 11.74 6.86 -0.71
C VAL A 97 11.05 5.51 -0.72
N LEU A 98 9.85 5.48 -0.14
CA LEU A 98 9.04 4.28 -0.01
C LEU A 98 7.76 4.43 -0.82
N ARG A 99 7.31 3.34 -1.44
CA ARG A 99 5.96 3.23 -1.97
C ARG A 99 5.14 2.32 -1.08
N ILE A 100 3.97 2.77 -0.68
CA ILE A 100 2.94 1.94 -0.06
C ILE A 100 1.82 1.75 -1.08
N SER A 101 1.53 0.50 -1.41
CA SER A 101 0.46 0.11 -2.31
C SER A 101 -0.36 -1.02 -1.70
N THR A 102 -1.57 -1.20 -2.21
CA THR A 102 -2.39 -2.37 -1.88
C THR A 102 -2.25 -3.38 -3.02
N ASP A 103 -1.83 -4.59 -2.67
CA ASP A 103 -1.88 -5.77 -3.50
C ASP A 103 -3.20 -6.52 -3.21
N ALA A 104 -3.90 -6.93 -4.26
CA ALA A 104 -5.13 -7.71 -4.12
C ALA A 104 -4.91 -9.07 -3.45
N ASP A 105 -3.70 -9.64 -3.57
CA ASP A 105 -3.34 -10.95 -3.05
C ASP A 105 -2.68 -10.87 -1.66
N ASN A 106 -1.82 -9.85 -1.42
CA ASN A 106 -0.95 -9.79 -0.24
C ASN A 106 -1.27 -8.65 0.75
N GLY A 107 -2.33 -7.87 0.52
CA GLY A 107 -2.70 -6.75 1.38
C GLY A 107 -1.79 -5.54 1.17
N VAL A 108 -1.35 -4.89 2.25
CA VAL A 108 -0.47 -3.71 2.14
C VAL A 108 0.95 -4.14 1.80
N ALA A 109 1.47 -3.65 0.67
CA ALA A 109 2.86 -3.83 0.25
C ALA A 109 3.67 -2.55 0.43
N ILE A 110 4.89 -2.67 0.92
CA ILE A 110 5.85 -1.57 1.06
C ILE A 110 7.07 -1.88 0.18
N GLU A 111 7.32 -1.03 -0.82
CA GLU A 111 8.45 -1.12 -1.74
C GLU A 111 9.46 0.01 -1.44
N THR A 112 10.75 -0.32 -1.38
CA THR A 112 11.81 0.71 -1.29
C THR A 112 12.20 1.14 -2.69
N LEU A 113 11.85 2.37 -3.06
CA LEU A 113 12.11 2.94 -4.39
C LEU A 113 13.50 3.56 -4.50
N LEU A 114 14.00 4.09 -3.38
CA LEU A 114 15.31 4.72 -3.29
C LEU A 114 15.82 4.62 -1.86
N ASP A 115 17.10 4.32 -1.73
CA ASP A 115 17.83 4.34 -0.47
C ASP A 115 19.28 4.71 -0.77
N VAL A 116 19.61 6.00 -0.64
CA VAL A 116 20.91 6.56 -1.05
C VAL A 116 21.38 7.63 -0.06
N LEU A 117 22.70 7.86 -0.03
CA LEU A 117 23.27 9.00 0.67
C LEU A 117 22.85 10.31 0.00
N ARG A 118 22.79 11.39 0.78
CA ARG A 118 22.43 12.72 0.28
C ARG A 118 23.34 13.17 -0.85
N ALA A 119 24.63 12.86 -0.77
CA ALA A 119 25.61 13.22 -1.80
C ALA A 119 25.26 12.65 -3.18
N ASP A 120 24.71 11.43 -3.21
CA ASP A 120 24.37 10.74 -4.46
C ASP A 120 22.97 11.11 -4.97
N PHE A 121 22.13 11.71 -4.12
CA PHE A 121 20.74 12.00 -4.42
C PHE A 121 20.55 13.04 -5.55
N ASP A 122 21.50 13.96 -5.74
CA ASP A 122 21.39 15.00 -6.77
C ASP A 122 21.33 14.40 -8.19
N HIS A 123 21.96 13.23 -8.42
CA HIS A 123 21.90 12.52 -9.70
C HIS A 123 20.49 11.97 -10.03
N HIS A 124 19.61 11.90 -9.03
CA HIS A 124 18.25 11.37 -9.17
C HIS A 124 17.19 12.48 -9.23
N LEU A 125 17.57 13.75 -9.01
CA LEU A 125 16.64 14.87 -8.92
C LEU A 125 16.35 15.51 -10.27
N ARG A 126 15.11 16.00 -10.40
CA ARG A 126 14.70 16.96 -11.42
C ARG A 126 14.25 18.24 -10.75
N SER A 127 14.66 19.38 -11.30
CA SER A 127 14.22 20.68 -10.81
C SER A 127 12.81 21.00 -11.32
N LEU A 128 11.94 21.46 -10.43
CA LEU A 128 10.62 21.98 -10.77
C LEU A 128 10.67 23.51 -10.95
N ALA A 129 9.76 24.05 -11.76
CA ALA A 129 9.69 25.50 -12.05
C ALA A 129 9.42 26.37 -10.81
N ASN A 130 8.86 25.78 -9.75
CA ASN A 130 8.57 26.46 -8.48
C ASN A 130 9.77 26.47 -7.49
N GLY A 131 10.94 25.98 -7.91
CA GLY A 131 12.13 25.91 -7.05
C GLY A 131 12.14 24.71 -6.11
N GLU A 132 11.17 23.80 -6.18
CA GLU A 132 11.24 22.49 -5.53
C GLU A 132 12.03 21.50 -6.40
N VAL A 133 12.43 20.38 -5.80
CA VAL A 133 13.07 19.28 -6.53
C VAL A 133 12.24 18.02 -6.39
N GLU A 134 12.17 17.23 -7.46
CA GLU A 134 11.44 15.98 -7.48
C GLU A 134 12.34 14.79 -7.80
N PHE A 135 12.07 13.68 -7.11
CA PHE A 135 12.49 12.36 -7.53
C PHE A 135 11.39 11.78 -8.43
N PRO A 136 11.64 11.56 -9.73
CA PRO A 136 10.68 10.96 -10.63
C PRO A 136 10.53 9.49 -10.28
N ILE A 137 9.31 9.08 -9.98
CA ILE A 137 9.01 7.70 -9.65
C ILE A 137 8.42 7.07 -10.89
N ARG A 138 9.03 5.98 -11.38
CA ARG A 138 8.39 5.19 -12.43
C ARG A 138 6.98 4.86 -11.95
N PRO A 139 5.92 5.19 -12.71
CA PRO A 139 4.57 4.81 -12.31
C PRO A 139 4.62 3.32 -11.95
N PRO A 140 3.85 2.88 -10.93
CA PRO A 140 3.74 1.45 -10.65
C PRO A 140 3.52 0.78 -12.00
N ARG A 141 4.22 -0.34 -12.24
CA ARG A 141 3.81 -1.22 -13.34
C ARG A 141 2.39 -1.64 -12.99
N THR A 142 1.40 -0.85 -13.39
CA THR A 142 0.05 -1.35 -13.51
C THR A 142 0.21 -2.48 -14.51
N PRO A 143 -0.12 -3.73 -14.18
CA PRO A 143 -0.25 -4.77 -15.19
C PRO A 143 -1.49 -4.46 -16.05
N ALA A 144 -1.58 -3.25 -16.60
CA ALA A 144 -2.62 -2.85 -17.54
C ALA A 144 -2.28 -3.32 -18.96
N ARG A 145 -1.17 -4.04 -19.16
CA ARG A 145 -0.76 -4.54 -20.49
C ARG A 145 -0.66 -6.06 -20.60
N ASP A 146 -0.84 -6.82 -19.52
CA ASP A 146 -0.82 -8.30 -19.56
C ASP A 146 -2.13 -8.93 -19.01
N MET A 147 -3.17 -8.13 -18.71
CA MET A 147 -4.41 -8.62 -18.10
C MET A 147 -5.53 -8.95 -19.09
N ASP A 148 -5.58 -8.30 -20.26
CA ASP A 148 -6.57 -8.62 -21.30
C ASP A 148 -6.32 -9.99 -21.96
N ASP A 149 -5.12 -10.55 -21.78
CA ASP A 149 -4.74 -11.90 -22.25
C ASP A 149 -4.88 -12.98 -21.16
N GLN A 150 -5.30 -12.63 -19.94
CA GLN A 150 -5.50 -13.64 -18.89
C GLN A 150 -6.81 -14.39 -19.09
N ALA A 151 -6.72 -15.71 -19.17
CA ALA A 151 -7.89 -16.56 -19.24
C ALA A 151 -8.73 -16.44 -17.96
N ILE A 152 -10.05 -16.37 -18.15
CA ILE A 152 -11.02 -16.52 -17.06
C ILE A 152 -11.05 -18.00 -16.69
N ILE A 153 -10.66 -18.32 -15.47
CA ILE A 153 -10.64 -19.71 -14.96
C ILE A 153 -11.95 -20.06 -14.23
N ALA A 154 -12.66 -19.05 -13.73
CA ALA A 154 -13.98 -19.25 -13.13
C ALA A 154 -14.83 -17.98 -13.26
N GLU A 155 -16.12 -18.18 -13.58
CA GLU A 155 -17.12 -17.11 -13.52
C GLU A 155 -18.46 -17.65 -13.02
N ALA A 156 -19.25 -16.77 -12.42
CA ALA A 156 -20.63 -17.03 -12.03
C ALA A 156 -21.43 -15.73 -12.04
N ALA A 157 -22.73 -15.84 -12.35
CA ALA A 157 -23.67 -14.74 -12.32
C ALA A 157 -24.71 -14.97 -11.22
N TYR A 158 -25.12 -13.90 -10.54
CA TYR A 158 -26.17 -13.88 -9.54
C TYR A 158 -26.91 -12.55 -9.62
N ASP A 159 -28.17 -12.59 -10.03
CA ASP A 159 -28.96 -11.38 -10.34
C ASP A 159 -28.22 -10.49 -11.37
N ARG A 160 -28.04 -9.20 -11.08
CA ARG A 160 -27.27 -8.25 -11.91
C ARG A 160 -25.76 -8.35 -11.77
N TRP A 161 -25.27 -9.21 -10.87
CA TRP A 161 -23.87 -9.31 -10.52
C TRP A 161 -23.18 -10.45 -11.25
N MET A 162 -21.99 -10.19 -11.77
CA MET A 162 -21.12 -11.22 -12.34
C MET A 162 -19.75 -11.17 -11.66
N VAL A 163 -19.32 -12.30 -11.11
CA VAL A 163 -18.00 -12.44 -10.49
C VAL A 163 -17.13 -13.26 -11.43
N ARG A 164 -15.91 -12.78 -11.68
CA ARG A 164 -14.90 -13.44 -12.52
C ARG A 164 -13.60 -13.60 -11.77
N GLN A 165 -12.96 -14.75 -11.96
CA GLN A 165 -11.62 -15.04 -11.50
C GLN A 165 -10.73 -15.36 -12.70
N TYR A 166 -9.57 -14.72 -12.73
CA TYR A 166 -8.56 -14.88 -13.78
C TYR A 166 -7.48 -15.88 -13.34
N GLU A 167 -6.63 -16.33 -14.26
CA GLU A 167 -5.52 -17.25 -13.94
C GLU A 167 -4.55 -16.69 -12.87
N SER A 168 -4.32 -15.37 -12.87
CA SER A 168 -3.58 -14.70 -11.78
C SER A 168 -4.28 -14.83 -10.42
N GLY A 169 -5.57 -15.16 -10.44
CA GLY A 169 -6.57 -15.17 -9.38
C GLY A 169 -7.00 -13.82 -8.87
N THR A 170 -6.73 -12.78 -9.66
CA THR A 170 -7.48 -11.52 -9.58
C THR A 170 -8.97 -11.81 -9.69
N VAL A 171 -9.77 -11.16 -8.82
CA VAL A 171 -11.24 -11.24 -8.85
C VAL A 171 -11.82 -9.91 -9.29
N ARG A 172 -12.69 -9.94 -10.30
CA ARG A 172 -13.45 -8.78 -10.79
C ARG A 172 -14.94 -9.01 -10.59
N VAL A 173 -15.65 -7.91 -10.36
CA VAL A 173 -17.10 -7.90 -10.21
C VAL A 173 -17.69 -6.92 -11.20
N LEU A 174 -18.70 -7.36 -11.93
CA LEU A 174 -19.45 -6.56 -12.88
C LEU A 174 -20.88 -6.38 -12.38
N GLU A 175 -21.43 -5.18 -12.54
CA GLU A 175 -22.85 -4.85 -12.35
C GLU A 175 -23.44 -4.57 -13.74
N ASP A 176 -24.46 -5.32 -14.15
CA ASP A 176 -25.12 -5.16 -15.45
C ASP A 176 -24.13 -5.16 -16.64
N GLY A 177 -23.04 -5.94 -16.51
CA GLY A 177 -21.98 -6.05 -17.52
C GLY A 177 -20.91 -4.97 -17.46
N VAL A 178 -21.01 -4.00 -16.54
CA VAL A 178 -19.99 -2.95 -16.32
C VAL A 178 -19.08 -3.37 -15.17
N GLU A 179 -17.78 -3.43 -15.42
CA GLU A 179 -16.80 -3.77 -14.38
C GLU A 179 -16.67 -2.66 -13.33
N LEU A 180 -16.75 -3.04 -12.06
CA LEU A 180 -16.58 -2.13 -10.94
C LEU A 180 -15.12 -1.88 -10.63
N ALA A 181 -14.80 -0.64 -10.26
CA ALA A 181 -13.47 -0.27 -9.78
C ALA A 181 -13.09 -0.95 -8.45
N THR A 182 -14.08 -1.34 -7.62
CA THR A 182 -13.86 -2.01 -6.34
C THR A 182 -14.77 -3.23 -6.18
N ALA A 183 -14.17 -4.42 -6.06
CA ALA A 183 -14.90 -5.68 -5.93
C ALA A 183 -15.36 -5.99 -4.49
N MET A 184 -14.56 -5.64 -3.48
CA MET A 184 -14.76 -6.09 -2.08
C MET A 184 -16.13 -5.74 -1.48
N PRO A 185 -16.70 -4.52 -1.64
CA PRO A 185 -18.00 -4.18 -1.06
C PRO A 185 -19.12 -5.09 -1.58
N VAL A 186 -19.09 -5.39 -2.88
CA VAL A 186 -20.10 -6.26 -3.52
C VAL A 186 -19.88 -7.71 -3.15
N LEU A 187 -18.63 -8.18 -3.08
CA LEU A 187 -18.33 -9.54 -2.62
C LEU A 187 -18.82 -9.79 -1.19
N ARG A 188 -18.73 -8.80 -0.29
CA ARG A 188 -19.28 -8.90 1.08
C ARG A 188 -20.80 -9.00 1.09
N MET A 189 -21.48 -8.20 0.26
CA MET A 189 -22.93 -8.27 0.10
C MET A 189 -23.38 -9.62 -0.47
N LEU A 190 -22.71 -10.10 -1.53
CA LEU A 190 -22.97 -11.41 -2.13
C LEU A 190 -22.70 -12.53 -1.12
N ALA A 191 -21.61 -12.47 -0.36
CA ALA A 191 -21.30 -13.44 0.67
C ALA A 191 -22.39 -13.49 1.76
N ALA A 192 -22.87 -12.34 2.24
CA ALA A 192 -23.98 -12.29 3.20
C ALA A 192 -25.28 -12.89 2.61
N THR A 193 -25.54 -12.65 1.32
CA THR A 193 -26.72 -13.17 0.63
C THR A 193 -26.65 -14.68 0.42
N LEU A 194 -25.46 -15.19 0.12
CA LEU A 194 -25.19 -16.59 -0.20
C LEU A 194 -24.83 -17.45 1.02
N GLY A 195 -24.77 -16.85 2.22
CA GLY A 195 -24.40 -17.55 3.46
C GLY A 195 -22.91 -17.91 3.55
N VAL A 196 -22.04 -17.17 2.88
CA VAL A 196 -20.58 -17.37 2.90
C VAL A 196 -19.96 -16.57 4.05
N ASP A 197 -19.14 -17.24 4.87
CA ASP A 197 -18.43 -16.59 5.98
C ASP A 197 -17.36 -15.60 5.46
N LEU A 198 -17.39 -14.38 5.99
CA LEU A 198 -16.41 -13.33 5.72
C LEU A 198 -15.05 -13.62 6.36
N ARG A 199 -14.97 -14.57 7.29
CA ARG A 199 -13.73 -14.96 7.96
C ARG A 199 -13.06 -16.15 7.27
N ASN A 200 -11.74 -16.17 7.37
CA ASN A 200 -10.90 -17.29 6.96
C ASN A 200 -10.69 -18.27 8.13
N ALA A 201 -10.08 -19.43 7.83
CA ALA A 201 -9.84 -20.48 8.83
C ALA A 201 -8.95 -20.04 10.01
N ASN A 202 -8.16 -18.97 9.82
CA ASN A 202 -7.28 -18.42 10.85
C ASN A 202 -7.96 -17.32 11.69
N GLY A 203 -9.26 -17.07 11.49
CA GLY A 203 -10.05 -16.09 12.23
C GLY A 203 -9.92 -14.63 11.75
N GLY A 204 -9.10 -14.37 10.72
CA GLY A 204 -9.01 -13.07 10.04
C GLY A 204 -10.07 -12.90 8.95
N PHE A 205 -10.24 -11.70 8.40
CA PHE A 205 -11.14 -11.48 7.27
C PHE A 205 -10.57 -12.04 5.97
N ARG A 206 -11.45 -12.54 5.09
CA ARG A 206 -11.09 -12.95 3.73
C ARG A 206 -10.74 -11.72 2.90
N ASN A 207 -9.62 -11.80 2.18
CA ASN A 207 -9.28 -10.81 1.16
C ASN A 207 -10.15 -11.00 -0.11
N THR A 208 -10.02 -10.09 -1.09
CA THR A 208 -10.89 -10.05 -2.29
C THR A 208 -10.89 -11.39 -3.02
N ARG A 209 -9.74 -12.06 -3.11
CA ARG A 209 -9.59 -13.36 -3.75
C ARG A 209 -10.23 -14.48 -2.95
N GLN A 210 -9.89 -14.61 -1.68
CA GLN A 210 -10.43 -15.65 -0.79
C GLN A 210 -11.96 -15.56 -0.66
N LEU A 211 -12.50 -14.34 -0.65
CA LEU A 211 -13.93 -14.11 -0.62
C LEU A 211 -14.56 -14.35 -2.00
N GLY A 212 -13.90 -13.90 -3.07
CA GLY A 212 -14.31 -14.16 -4.45
C GLY A 212 -14.41 -15.65 -4.77
N ASP A 213 -13.43 -16.46 -4.38
CA ASP A 213 -13.42 -17.91 -4.56
C ASP A 213 -14.61 -18.57 -3.85
N ALA A 214 -14.83 -18.19 -2.58
CA ALA A 214 -15.92 -18.73 -1.78
C ALA A 214 -17.29 -18.33 -2.32
N VAL A 215 -17.44 -17.08 -2.77
CA VAL A 215 -18.65 -16.58 -3.43
C VAL A 215 -18.88 -17.31 -4.76
N LEU A 216 -17.85 -17.50 -5.60
CA LEU A 216 -17.95 -18.25 -6.85
C LEU A 216 -18.40 -19.69 -6.63
N VAL A 217 -17.84 -20.38 -5.62
CA VAL A 217 -18.26 -21.73 -5.25
C VAL A 217 -19.72 -21.75 -4.82
N ALA A 218 -20.15 -20.79 -3.98
CA ALA A 218 -21.52 -20.69 -3.52
C ALA A 218 -22.51 -20.39 -4.66
N MET A 219 -22.20 -19.43 -5.53
CA MET A 219 -23.02 -19.09 -6.71
C MET A 219 -23.19 -20.28 -7.65
N LYS A 220 -22.11 -21.05 -7.89
CA LYS A 220 -22.15 -22.26 -8.72
C LYS A 220 -22.96 -23.39 -8.08
N SER A 221 -23.02 -23.45 -6.75
CA SER A 221 -23.75 -24.50 -6.01
C SER A 221 -25.26 -24.23 -5.95
N MET A 222 -25.71 -23.01 -6.27
CA MET A 222 -27.13 -22.64 -6.35
C MET A 222 -27.74 -22.85 -7.75
N ARG A 223 -26.96 -23.34 -8.71
CA ARG A 223 -27.36 -23.58 -10.09
C ARG A 223 -27.64 -25.05 -10.34
#